data_AF-A0A401Q2Q2-F1
#
_entry.id   AF-A0A401Q2Q2-F1
#
_cell.length_a   1.000
_cell.length_b   1.000
_cell.length_c   1.000
_cell.angle_alpha   90.00
_cell.angle_beta   90.00
_cell.angle_gamma   90.00
#
_symmetry.space_group_name_H-M   'P 1'
#
loop_
_entity.id
_entity.type
_entity.pdbx_description
1 polymer ?
#
loop_
_entity_poly.entity_id
_entity_poly.type
_entity_poly.pdbx_seq_one_letter_code
_entity_poly.pdbx_strand_id
1 'polypeptide(L)'
;VANLDQRIWTCSSDIENECQDLKIANQCNAVSRCVKTEWIKPTLIGVRDALNKGCRSIAVQELAKQCQDYVHLYLRTITHLLKKEVTPDVFCAALGLCKLQQRERPSDGIAEDKPDVDKPAVVNDSPDNTVDRRHYRVTPNKLTAKCKVCKTVMGNVHKLLINKKVQKYSTKAIWKVCTLLPRIYEVKCKDIITGIKKDPSDKLQEKYTTKKMCQDMTLCSEKKRDV
;
A
#
# COMPACT_ATOMS: atom_id res chain seq x y z
N VAL A 1 -15.05 29.07 -41.89
CA VAL A 1 -15.45 28.88 -40.48
C VAL A 1 -15.79 27.39 -40.32
N ALA A 2 -14.80 26.58 -39.92
CA ALA A 2 -15.03 25.16 -39.67
C ALA A 2 -15.64 25.02 -38.28
N ASN A 3 -16.87 24.53 -38.25
CA ASN A 3 -17.72 24.56 -37.07
C ASN A 3 -17.21 23.57 -36.01
N LEU A 4 -17.15 24.07 -34.80
CA LEU A 4 -16.53 23.49 -33.63
C LEU A 4 -17.60 22.78 -32.81
N ASP A 5 -18.10 21.63 -33.28
CA ASP A 5 -18.84 20.74 -32.40
C ASP A 5 -18.94 19.31 -32.96
N GLN A 6 -19.01 18.35 -32.05
CA GLN A 6 -19.27 16.92 -32.28
C GLN A 6 -18.08 16.01 -32.67
N ARG A 7 -17.07 15.91 -31.78
CA ARG A 7 -16.58 14.55 -31.46
C ARG A 7 -17.65 13.91 -30.59
N ILE A 8 -18.62 13.28 -31.23
CA ILE A 8 -19.52 12.34 -30.56
C ILE A 8 -18.63 11.21 -30.07
N TRP A 9 -18.24 11.27 -28.81
CA TRP A 9 -17.57 10.16 -28.19
C TRP A 9 -18.64 9.21 -27.67
N THR A 10 -19.09 8.31 -28.53
CA THR A 10 -19.80 7.14 -28.04
C THR A 10 -18.78 6.27 -27.33
N CYS A 11 -19.10 5.89 -26.10
CA CYS A 11 -18.44 4.78 -25.43
C CYS A 11 -18.75 3.52 -26.23
N SER A 12 -17.91 3.28 -27.24
CA SER A 12 -17.92 2.04 -28.01
C SER A 12 -17.70 0.89 -27.04
N SER A 13 -18.39 -0.24 -27.22
CA SER A 13 -18.19 -1.45 -26.42
C SER A 13 -16.81 -2.10 -26.59
N ASP A 14 -15.93 -1.46 -27.36
CA ASP A 14 -14.56 -1.87 -27.60
C ASP A 14 -13.65 -1.49 -26.42
N ILE A 15 -13.18 -2.53 -25.71
CA ILE A 15 -12.32 -2.44 -24.53
C ILE A 15 -11.00 -1.72 -24.86
N GLU A 16 -10.47 -1.86 -26.08
CA GLU A 16 -9.21 -1.21 -26.44
C GLU A 16 -9.36 0.31 -26.47
N ASN A 17 -10.50 0.80 -26.94
CA ASN A 17 -10.80 2.22 -27.05
C ASN A 17 -11.25 2.82 -25.71
N GLU A 18 -12.01 2.09 -24.89
CA GLU A 18 -12.43 2.53 -23.56
C GLU A 18 -11.29 2.53 -22.52
N CYS A 19 -10.26 1.71 -22.72
CA CYS A 19 -9.17 1.54 -21.75
C CYS A 19 -7.86 2.22 -22.17
N GLN A 20 -7.91 3.13 -23.15
CA GLN A 20 -6.75 3.93 -23.56
C GLN A 20 -6.20 4.79 -22.42
N ASP A 21 -7.07 5.49 -21.68
CA ASP A 21 -6.68 6.26 -20.52
C ASP A 21 -7.79 6.39 -19.46
N LEU A 22 -7.43 6.92 -18.29
CA LEU A 22 -8.34 7.05 -17.15
C LEU A 22 -9.51 8.02 -17.42
N LYS A 23 -9.28 9.10 -18.17
CA LYS A 23 -10.32 10.06 -18.52
C LYS A 23 -11.37 9.40 -19.40
N ILE A 24 -10.92 8.61 -20.37
CA ILE A 24 -11.77 7.82 -21.27
C ILE A 24 -12.59 6.80 -20.50
N ALA A 25 -11.92 5.96 -19.73
CA ALA A 25 -12.58 4.93 -18.94
C ALA A 25 -13.58 5.53 -17.93
N ASN A 26 -13.30 6.71 -17.36
CA ASN A 26 -14.22 7.37 -16.44
C ASN A 26 -15.46 7.92 -17.14
N GLN A 27 -15.30 8.57 -18.30
CA GLN A 27 -16.44 9.07 -19.07
C GLN A 27 -17.33 7.94 -19.59
N CYS A 28 -16.75 6.76 -19.82
CA CYS A 28 -17.47 5.56 -20.23
C CYS A 28 -17.91 4.65 -19.09
N ASN A 29 -17.71 5.06 -17.82
CA ASN A 29 -17.97 4.22 -16.65
C ASN A 29 -17.32 2.81 -16.75
N ALA A 30 -16.20 2.73 -17.47
CA ALA A 30 -15.47 1.51 -17.78
C ALA A 30 -14.23 1.31 -16.89
N VAL A 31 -13.91 2.24 -15.97
CA VAL A 31 -12.71 2.20 -15.10
C VAL A 31 -12.56 0.84 -14.40
N SER A 32 -13.65 0.31 -13.82
CA SER A 32 -13.59 -0.99 -13.13
C SER A 32 -13.18 -2.13 -14.07
N ARG A 33 -13.72 -2.14 -15.29
CA ARG A 33 -13.42 -3.13 -16.31
C ARG A 33 -11.97 -2.97 -16.79
N CYS A 34 -11.57 -1.76 -17.17
CA CYS A 34 -10.22 -1.45 -17.64
C CYS A 34 -9.13 -1.79 -16.63
N VAL A 35 -9.37 -1.49 -15.35
CA VAL A 35 -8.48 -1.88 -14.27
C VAL A 35 -8.31 -3.41 -14.23
N LYS A 36 -9.42 -4.17 -14.27
CA LYS A 36 -9.40 -5.63 -14.15
C LYS A 36 -8.84 -6.35 -15.39
N THR A 37 -9.09 -5.84 -16.58
CA THR A 37 -8.77 -6.53 -17.84
C THR A 37 -7.45 -6.06 -18.44
N GLU A 38 -7.25 -4.75 -18.55
CA GLU A 38 -6.18 -4.14 -19.34
C GLU A 38 -5.06 -3.52 -18.50
N TRP A 39 -5.34 -2.86 -17.38
CA TRP A 39 -4.29 -2.09 -16.68
C TRP A 39 -3.54 -2.88 -15.60
N ILE A 40 -4.22 -3.76 -14.83
CA ILE A 40 -3.57 -4.54 -13.77
C ILE A 40 -2.55 -5.53 -14.35
N LYS A 41 -2.89 -6.22 -15.45
CA LYS A 41 -2.05 -7.29 -16.01
C LYS A 41 -0.65 -6.80 -16.46
N PRO A 42 -0.52 -5.83 -17.39
CA PRO A 42 0.79 -5.36 -17.86
C PRO A 42 1.59 -4.68 -16.75
N THR A 43 0.92 -3.95 -15.83
CA THR A 43 1.59 -3.32 -14.68
C THR A 43 2.31 -4.37 -13.82
N LEU A 44 1.66 -5.48 -13.51
CA LEU A 44 2.24 -6.54 -12.68
C LEU A 44 3.33 -7.34 -13.42
N ILE A 45 3.26 -7.43 -14.75
CA ILE A 45 4.34 -7.99 -15.57
C ILE A 45 5.60 -7.12 -15.45
N GLY A 46 5.46 -5.79 -15.60
CA GLY A 46 6.60 -4.88 -15.46
C GLY A 46 7.26 -4.94 -14.07
N VAL A 47 6.46 -5.02 -13.01
CA VAL A 47 6.97 -5.19 -11.63
C VAL A 47 7.71 -6.52 -11.47
N ARG A 48 7.14 -7.62 -12.00
CA ARG A 48 7.78 -8.94 -11.99
C ARG A 48 9.14 -8.90 -12.66
N ASP A 49 9.22 -8.30 -13.84
CA ASP A 49 10.45 -8.29 -14.62
C ASP A 49 11.53 -7.45 -13.95
N ALA A 50 11.17 -6.33 -13.34
CA ALA A 50 12.08 -5.50 -12.55
C ALA A 50 12.64 -6.28 -11.35
N LEU A 51 11.79 -6.98 -10.59
CA LEU A 51 12.20 -7.78 -9.44
C LEU A 51 13.06 -8.99 -9.86
N ASN A 52 12.65 -9.70 -10.91
CA ASN A 52 13.41 -10.82 -11.47
C ASN A 52 14.77 -10.39 -12.03
N LYS A 53 14.86 -9.18 -12.60
CA LYS A 53 16.13 -8.58 -12.99
C LYS A 53 17.04 -8.36 -11.77
N GLY A 54 16.48 -7.90 -10.65
CA GLY A 54 17.20 -7.81 -9.37
C GLY A 54 17.69 -9.18 -8.87
N CYS A 55 16.82 -10.21 -8.91
CA CYS A 55 17.20 -11.56 -8.51
C CYS A 55 18.34 -12.13 -9.38
N ARG A 56 18.37 -11.83 -10.68
CA ARG A 56 19.45 -12.24 -11.59
C ARG A 56 20.80 -11.60 -11.28
N SER A 57 20.84 -10.50 -10.54
CA SER A 57 22.09 -9.87 -10.10
C SER A 57 22.72 -10.54 -8.87
N ILE A 58 22.06 -11.54 -8.28
CA ILE A 58 22.57 -12.30 -7.13
C ILE A 58 23.59 -13.33 -7.65
N ALA A 59 24.83 -13.23 -7.19
CA ALA A 59 25.92 -14.11 -7.64
C ALA A 59 25.73 -15.59 -7.22
N VAL A 60 25.01 -15.84 -6.12
CA VAL A 60 24.72 -17.20 -5.64
C VAL A 60 23.46 -17.73 -6.30
N GLN A 61 23.60 -18.76 -7.13
CA GLN A 61 22.54 -19.29 -7.97
C GLN A 61 21.31 -19.78 -7.16
N GLU A 62 21.53 -20.48 -6.05
CA GLU A 62 20.42 -20.98 -5.23
C GLU A 62 19.62 -19.85 -4.59
N LEU A 63 20.29 -18.77 -4.17
CA LEU A 63 19.63 -17.58 -3.63
C LEU A 63 18.91 -16.78 -4.72
N ALA A 64 19.47 -16.71 -5.93
CA ALA A 64 18.83 -16.11 -7.09
C ALA A 64 17.53 -16.86 -7.45
N LYS A 65 17.55 -18.19 -7.40
CA LYS A 65 16.38 -19.05 -7.65
C LYS A 65 15.31 -18.85 -6.59
N GLN A 66 15.66 -18.92 -5.31
CA GLN A 66 14.72 -18.67 -4.23
C GLN A 66 14.11 -17.26 -4.31
N CYS A 67 14.91 -16.25 -4.65
CA CYS A 67 14.42 -14.89 -4.91
C CYS A 67 13.35 -14.87 -6.00
N GLN A 68 13.59 -15.53 -7.14
CA GLN A 68 12.61 -15.61 -8.23
C GLN A 68 11.35 -16.34 -7.79
N ASP A 69 11.46 -17.46 -7.08
CA ASP A 69 10.31 -18.22 -6.58
C ASP A 69 9.43 -17.36 -5.66
N TYR A 70 10.03 -16.57 -4.77
CA TYR A 70 9.31 -15.62 -3.94
C TYR A 70 8.67 -14.51 -4.77
N VAL A 71 9.36 -13.93 -5.74
CA VAL A 71 8.79 -12.91 -6.65
C VAL A 71 7.56 -13.47 -7.37
N HIS A 72 7.65 -14.69 -7.89
CA HIS A 72 6.54 -15.37 -8.55
C HIS A 72 5.36 -15.63 -7.60
N LEU A 73 5.64 -16.13 -6.39
CA LEU A 73 4.62 -16.43 -5.38
C LEU A 73 3.90 -15.16 -4.92
N TYR A 74 4.65 -14.17 -4.46
CA TYR A 74 4.07 -12.94 -3.91
C TYR A 74 3.31 -12.16 -4.98
N LEU A 75 3.84 -12.02 -6.19
CA LEU A 75 3.12 -11.32 -7.25
C LEU A 75 1.85 -12.06 -7.68
N ARG A 76 1.84 -13.40 -7.69
CA ARG A 76 0.60 -14.17 -7.94
C ARG A 76 -0.45 -13.90 -6.87
N THR A 77 -0.07 -13.96 -5.60
CA THR A 77 -0.97 -13.69 -4.48
C THR A 77 -1.48 -12.25 -4.50
N ILE A 78 -0.60 -11.27 -4.70
CA ILE A 78 -0.95 -9.85 -4.84
C ILE A 78 -1.90 -9.65 -6.02
N THR A 79 -1.64 -10.27 -7.17
CA THR A 79 -2.53 -10.21 -8.34
C THR A 79 -3.94 -10.68 -7.97
N HIS A 80 -4.04 -11.80 -7.26
CA HIS A 80 -5.32 -12.39 -6.85
C HIS A 80 -6.07 -11.50 -5.88
N LEU A 81 -5.37 -10.94 -4.89
CA LEU A 81 -5.95 -10.02 -3.92
C LEU A 81 -6.39 -8.71 -4.60
N LEU A 82 -5.56 -8.13 -5.48
CA LEU A 82 -5.91 -6.90 -6.21
C LEU A 82 -7.16 -7.10 -7.08
N LYS A 83 -7.29 -8.24 -7.76
CA LYS A 83 -8.48 -8.54 -8.56
C LYS A 83 -9.76 -8.63 -7.71
N LYS A 84 -9.65 -9.03 -6.44
CA LYS A 84 -10.78 -9.17 -5.52
C LYS A 84 -11.10 -7.88 -4.77
N GLU A 85 -10.08 -7.16 -4.30
CA GLU A 85 -10.21 -6.05 -3.36
C GLU A 85 -10.25 -4.67 -4.02
N VAL A 86 -9.80 -4.54 -5.28
CA VAL A 86 -9.89 -3.27 -6.01
C VAL A 86 -11.31 -3.10 -6.56
N THR A 87 -12.17 -2.52 -5.73
CA THR A 87 -13.49 -2.03 -6.14
C THR A 87 -13.39 -0.60 -6.68
N PRO A 88 -14.37 -0.12 -7.46
CA PRO A 88 -14.44 1.27 -7.89
C PRO A 88 -14.33 2.27 -6.73
N ASP A 89 -14.94 1.97 -5.58
CA ASP A 89 -14.92 2.85 -4.41
C ASP A 89 -13.55 2.94 -3.75
N VAL A 90 -12.89 1.78 -3.55
CA VAL A 90 -11.53 1.70 -3.00
C VAL A 90 -10.55 2.41 -3.91
N PHE A 91 -10.69 2.20 -5.23
CA PHE A 91 -9.86 2.86 -6.21
C PHE A 91 -10.11 4.38 -6.27
N CYS A 92 -11.37 4.80 -6.30
CA CYS A 92 -11.77 6.21 -6.31
C CYS A 92 -11.29 6.95 -5.05
N ALA A 93 -11.33 6.30 -3.89
CA ALA A 93 -10.83 6.86 -2.65
C ALA A 93 -9.30 6.88 -2.55
N ALA A 94 -8.62 5.88 -3.10
CA ALA A 94 -7.15 5.91 -3.21
C ALA A 94 -6.67 7.09 -4.08
N LEU A 95 -7.49 7.49 -5.08
CA LEU A 95 -7.27 8.70 -5.89
C LEU A 95 -7.71 10.00 -5.18
N GLY A 96 -8.30 9.91 -3.98
CA GLY A 96 -8.83 11.05 -3.24
C GLY A 96 -10.08 11.68 -3.86
N LEU A 97 -10.73 11.00 -4.81
CA LEU A 97 -11.91 11.48 -5.52
C LEU A 97 -13.22 11.09 -4.81
N CYS A 98 -13.19 10.00 -4.05
CA CYS A 98 -14.31 9.54 -3.21
C CYS A 98 -13.88 9.44 -1.74
N LYS A 99 -14.84 9.54 -0.83
CA LYS A 99 -14.62 9.16 0.57
C LYS A 99 -14.94 7.68 0.71
N LEU A 100 -14.03 6.88 1.27
CA LEU A 100 -14.44 5.56 1.79
C LEU A 100 -15.37 5.84 2.97
N GLN A 101 -16.66 5.58 2.81
CA GLN A 101 -17.50 5.35 3.96
C GLN A 101 -16.90 4.13 4.66
N GLN A 102 -16.30 4.37 5.83
CA GLN A 102 -16.09 3.30 6.79
C GLN A 102 -17.46 2.66 6.95
N ARG A 103 -17.64 1.42 6.47
CA ARG A 103 -18.65 0.57 7.08
C ARG A 103 -18.14 0.34 8.49
N GLU A 104 -18.52 1.24 9.39
CA GLU A 104 -18.55 0.95 10.80
C GLU A 104 -19.34 -0.36 10.90
N ARG A 105 -18.64 -1.38 11.37
CA ARG A 105 -19.23 -2.67 11.71
C ARG A 105 -20.41 -2.32 12.64
N PRO A 106 -21.66 -2.69 12.32
CA PRO A 106 -22.75 -2.48 13.24
C PRO A 106 -22.33 -3.06 14.58
N SER A 107 -22.26 -2.22 15.60
CA SER A 107 -22.10 -2.68 16.97
C SER A 107 -23.33 -3.55 17.24
N ASP A 108 -23.13 -4.87 17.28
CA ASP A 108 -24.10 -5.80 17.82
C ASP A 108 -24.43 -5.31 19.24
N GLY A 109 -25.56 -4.63 19.37
CA GLY A 109 -26.22 -4.38 20.63
C GLY A 109 -26.76 -5.70 21.12
N ILE A 110 -26.04 -6.30 22.07
CA ILE A 110 -26.52 -7.41 22.87
C ILE A 110 -27.70 -6.88 23.69
N ALA A 111 -28.92 -7.25 23.32
CA ALA A 111 -30.01 -7.32 24.26
C ALA A 111 -29.89 -8.68 24.97
N GLU A 112 -29.61 -8.62 26.27
CA GLU A 112 -29.62 -9.79 27.15
C GLU A 112 -31.06 -10.32 27.27
N ASP A 113 -31.26 -11.61 27.02
CA ASP A 113 -32.31 -12.38 27.70
C ASP A 113 -31.85 -13.82 27.93
N LYS A 114 -32.37 -14.40 29.01
CA LYS A 114 -31.74 -15.44 29.84
C LYS A 114 -32.29 -16.85 29.53
N PRO A 115 -32.01 -17.88 30.35
CA PRO A 115 -31.40 -19.17 29.94
C PRO A 115 -32.41 -20.30 29.68
N ASP A 116 -31.96 -21.41 29.08
CA ASP A 116 -32.56 -22.72 29.35
C ASP A 116 -31.55 -23.87 29.22
N VAL A 117 -31.73 -24.83 30.12
CA VAL A 117 -30.86 -25.94 30.50
C VAL A 117 -31.27 -27.23 29.75
N ASP A 118 -30.34 -28.21 29.71
CA ASP A 118 -30.49 -29.65 29.43
C ASP A 118 -29.97 -30.21 28.09
N LYS A 119 -28.73 -30.76 28.11
CA LYS A 119 -28.48 -32.21 27.94
C LYS A 119 -26.98 -32.59 28.07
N PRO A 120 -26.65 -33.83 28.49
CA PRO A 120 -25.34 -34.22 28.98
C PRO A 120 -24.37 -34.70 27.89
N ALA A 121 -23.11 -34.76 28.33
CA ALA A 121 -21.90 -35.07 27.58
C ALA A 121 -21.88 -36.42 26.85
N VAL A 122 -21.20 -36.45 25.70
CA VAL A 122 -20.48 -37.63 25.23
C VAL A 122 -19.03 -37.23 24.97
N VAL A 123 -18.16 -37.80 25.79
CA VAL A 123 -16.70 -37.78 25.70
C VAL A 123 -16.28 -38.65 24.51
N ASN A 124 -15.24 -38.25 23.78
CA ASN A 124 -14.28 -39.19 23.20
C ASN A 124 -12.94 -38.49 22.91
N ASP A 125 -11.89 -39.16 23.38
CA ASP A 125 -10.49 -38.77 23.50
C ASP A 125 -9.71 -38.66 22.18
N SER A 126 -8.92 -37.59 22.01
CA SER A 126 -7.64 -37.58 21.26
C SER A 126 -6.98 -36.19 21.26
N PRO A 127 -5.65 -36.10 21.03
CA PRO A 127 -4.76 -35.45 21.96
C PRO A 127 -4.69 -33.94 21.79
N ASP A 128 -4.78 -33.29 22.95
CA ASP A 128 -4.10 -32.07 23.36
C ASP A 128 -3.58 -31.14 22.24
N ASN A 129 -4.37 -30.10 21.97
CA ASN A 129 -3.80 -28.80 21.63
C ASN A 129 -4.55 -27.74 22.42
N THR A 130 -4.42 -27.82 23.75
CA THR A 130 -4.87 -26.77 24.65
C THR A 130 -4.00 -25.53 24.42
N VAL A 131 -4.48 -24.61 23.57
CA VAL A 131 -3.91 -23.26 23.52
C VAL A 131 -4.33 -22.55 24.81
N ASP A 132 -3.55 -22.73 25.86
CA ASP A 132 -3.68 -22.00 27.12
C ASP A 132 -3.54 -20.49 26.82
N ARG A 133 -4.65 -19.76 26.98
CA ARG A 133 -4.70 -18.30 26.98
C ARG A 133 -4.13 -17.76 28.30
N ARG A 134 -2.86 -18.05 28.59
CA ARG A 134 -2.10 -17.36 29.64
C ARG A 134 -0.91 -16.64 29.03
N HIS A 135 -1.01 -15.31 29.06
CA HIS A 135 0.05 -14.31 28.89
C HIS A 135 1.32 -14.80 28.16
N TYR A 136 1.39 -14.56 26.85
CA TYR A 136 2.67 -14.59 26.14
C TYR A 136 3.60 -13.54 26.77
N ARG A 137 4.44 -13.97 27.72
CA ARG A 137 5.57 -13.17 28.22
C ARG A 137 6.47 -12.89 27.02
N VAL A 138 6.40 -11.68 26.50
CA VAL A 138 7.47 -11.14 25.66
C VAL A 138 8.72 -11.13 26.53
N THR A 139 9.65 -12.05 26.27
CA THR A 139 10.97 -11.98 26.92
C THR A 139 11.63 -10.66 26.52
N PRO A 140 12.24 -9.91 27.47
CA PRO A 140 12.86 -8.60 27.21
C PRO A 140 13.84 -8.62 26.03
N ASN A 141 14.39 -9.78 25.70
CA ASN A 141 15.40 -9.96 24.67
C ASN A 141 14.88 -9.84 23.22
N LYS A 142 13.64 -10.28 22.93
CA LYS A 142 13.12 -10.35 21.54
C LYS A 142 12.60 -9.00 21.02
N LEU A 143 11.94 -8.22 21.88
CA LEU A 143 11.50 -6.87 21.55
C LEU A 143 12.68 -5.91 21.40
N THR A 144 13.71 -6.07 22.22
CA THR A 144 14.96 -5.30 22.14
C THR A 144 15.73 -5.60 20.85
N ALA A 145 15.75 -6.85 20.39
CA ALA A 145 16.33 -7.22 19.10
C ALA A 145 15.57 -6.60 17.92
N LYS A 146 14.24 -6.70 17.87
CA LYS A 146 13.40 -6.07 16.84
C LYS A 146 13.58 -4.55 16.80
N CYS A 147 13.63 -3.91 17.97
CA CYS A 147 13.85 -2.48 18.08
C CYS A 147 15.22 -2.06 17.55
N LYS A 148 16.27 -2.84 17.87
CA LYS A 148 17.64 -2.57 17.40
C LYS A 148 17.74 -2.69 15.87
N VAL A 149 17.17 -3.76 15.30
CA VAL A 149 17.14 -3.95 13.84
C VAL A 149 16.36 -2.83 13.17
N CYS A 150 15.18 -2.48 13.68
CA CYS A 150 14.40 -1.37 13.15
C CYS A 150 15.18 -0.06 13.17
N LYS A 151 15.81 0.28 14.31
CA LYS A 151 16.57 1.52 14.45
C LYS A 151 17.75 1.59 13.47
N THR A 152 18.42 0.47 13.23
CA THR A 152 19.52 0.41 12.25
C THR A 152 19.00 0.64 10.83
N VAL A 153 17.95 -0.07 10.43
CA VAL A 153 17.36 0.07 9.08
C VAL A 153 16.80 1.46 8.87
N MET A 154 15.95 1.93 9.78
CA MET A 154 15.31 3.24 9.68
C MET A 154 16.31 4.39 9.83
N GLY A 155 17.41 4.19 10.56
CA GLY A 155 18.51 5.15 10.62
C GLY A 155 19.20 5.33 9.26
N ASN A 156 19.42 4.23 8.54
CA ASN A 156 19.98 4.28 7.19
C ASN A 156 18.99 4.89 6.19
N VAL A 157 17.71 4.54 6.28
CA VAL A 157 16.64 5.15 5.47
C VAL A 157 16.56 6.66 5.73
N HIS A 158 16.55 7.08 6.99
CA HIS A 158 16.52 8.50 7.36
C HIS A 158 17.72 9.26 6.78
N LYS A 159 18.94 8.70 6.87
CA LYS A 159 20.15 9.28 6.26
C LYS A 159 20.05 9.45 4.75
N LEU A 160 19.40 8.51 4.05
CA LEU A 160 19.16 8.61 2.60
C LEU A 160 18.10 9.68 2.29
N LEU A 161 17.04 9.77 3.09
CA LEU A 161 15.95 10.74 2.87
C LEU A 161 16.39 12.20 3.11
N ILE A 162 17.31 12.45 4.06
CA ILE A 162 17.88 13.79 4.29
C ILE A 162 19.06 14.11 3.35
N ASN A 163 19.50 13.16 2.55
CA ASN A 163 20.60 13.38 1.62
C ASN A 163 20.18 14.35 0.51
N LYS A 164 20.83 15.52 0.45
CA LYS A 164 20.54 16.57 -0.53
C LYS A 164 20.61 16.08 -1.99
N LYS A 165 21.46 15.10 -2.31
CA LYS A 165 21.53 14.52 -3.67
C LYS A 165 20.28 13.68 -3.97
N VAL A 166 19.84 12.85 -3.03
CA VAL A 166 18.62 12.03 -3.16
C VAL A 166 17.39 12.92 -3.28
N GLN A 167 17.27 13.96 -2.45
CA GLN A 167 16.18 14.92 -2.53
C GLN A 167 16.17 15.67 -3.86
N LYS A 168 17.34 16.13 -4.34
CA LYS A 168 17.46 16.83 -5.63
C LYS A 168 17.05 15.94 -6.80
N TYR A 169 17.52 14.68 -6.82
CA TYR A 169 17.16 13.71 -7.85
C TYR A 169 15.66 13.42 -7.84
N SER A 170 15.10 13.11 -6.66
CA SER A 170 13.67 12.81 -6.50
C SER A 170 12.81 13.99 -6.93
N THR A 171 13.16 15.21 -6.51
CA THR A 171 12.42 16.40 -6.90
C THR A 171 12.47 16.65 -8.40
N LYS A 172 13.62 16.41 -9.04
CA LYS A 172 13.76 16.54 -10.49
C LYS A 172 12.89 15.52 -11.24
N ALA A 173 12.83 14.28 -10.74
CA ALA A 173 11.98 13.24 -11.31
C ALA A 173 10.49 13.61 -11.22
N ILE A 174 10.03 14.04 -10.04
CA ILE A 174 8.62 14.43 -9.82
C ILE A 174 8.28 15.70 -10.64
N TRP A 175 9.21 16.65 -10.75
CA TRP A 175 9.01 17.84 -11.59
C TRP A 175 8.83 17.50 -13.07
N LYS A 176 9.55 16.48 -13.56
CA LYS A 176 9.36 15.94 -14.92
C LYS A 176 7.99 15.28 -15.08
N VAL A 177 7.48 14.59 -14.06
CA VAL A 177 6.11 14.06 -14.07
C VAL A 177 5.08 15.19 -14.18
N CYS A 178 5.27 16.31 -13.47
CA CYS A 178 4.36 17.45 -13.59
C CYS A 178 4.26 17.98 -15.02
N THR A 179 5.36 17.98 -15.78
CA THR A 179 5.37 18.44 -17.18
C THR A 179 4.64 17.51 -18.15
N LEU A 180 4.27 16.30 -17.72
CA LEU A 180 3.45 15.37 -18.50
C LEU A 180 1.95 15.58 -18.25
N LEU A 181 1.57 16.43 -17.30
CA LEU A 181 0.17 16.70 -16.97
C LEU A 181 -0.40 17.81 -17.86
N PRO A 182 -1.73 17.82 -18.10
CA PRO A 182 -2.40 18.96 -18.73
C PRO A 182 -2.12 20.26 -17.97
N ARG A 183 -2.08 21.38 -18.69
CA ARG A 183 -1.57 22.68 -18.22
C ARG A 183 -2.10 23.11 -16.84
N ILE A 184 -3.39 22.88 -16.56
CA ILE A 184 -4.02 23.25 -15.27
C ILE A 184 -3.52 22.42 -14.08
N TYR A 185 -3.06 21.19 -14.32
CA TYR A 185 -2.54 20.28 -13.30
C TYR A 185 -1.01 20.36 -13.19
N GLU A 186 -0.32 20.70 -14.28
CA GLU A 186 1.12 20.97 -14.25
C GLU A 186 1.44 22.09 -13.25
N VAL A 187 0.70 23.20 -13.30
CA VAL A 187 0.88 24.34 -12.38
C VAL A 187 0.66 23.89 -10.93
N LYS A 188 -0.48 23.26 -10.63
CA LYS A 188 -0.77 22.75 -9.29
C LYS A 188 0.26 21.74 -8.78
N CYS A 189 0.71 20.84 -9.65
CA CYS A 189 1.73 19.83 -9.33
C CYS A 189 3.07 20.49 -8.99
N LYS A 190 3.50 21.48 -9.77
CA LYS A 190 4.72 22.25 -9.52
C LYS A 190 4.62 23.08 -8.24
N ASP A 191 3.45 23.62 -7.93
CA ASP A 191 3.20 24.36 -6.70
C ASP A 191 3.30 23.45 -5.47
N ILE A 192 2.77 22.24 -5.52
CA ILE A 192 2.90 21.23 -4.46
C ILE A 192 4.38 20.89 -4.22
N ILE A 193 5.15 20.61 -5.28
CA ILE A 193 6.59 20.34 -5.17
C ILE A 193 7.35 21.52 -4.57
N THR A 194 6.98 22.74 -4.98
CA THR A 194 7.62 23.96 -4.48
C THR A 194 7.27 24.20 -3.02
N GLY A 195 6.03 23.89 -2.60
CA GLY A 195 5.60 23.88 -1.20
C GLY A 195 6.41 22.90 -0.35
N ILE A 196 6.66 21.69 -0.87
CA ILE A 196 7.52 20.69 -0.19
C ILE A 196 8.97 21.19 -0.03
N LYS A 197 9.50 21.99 -0.96
CA LYS A 197 10.83 22.62 -0.84
C LYS A 197 10.86 23.80 0.13
N LYS A 198 9.75 24.55 0.21
CA LYS A 198 9.61 25.76 1.02
C LYS A 198 9.22 25.48 2.46
N ASP A 199 8.66 24.30 2.75
CA ASP A 199 8.58 23.78 4.10
C ASP A 199 9.98 23.28 4.46
N PRO A 200 10.78 24.02 5.26
CA PRO A 200 12.02 23.48 5.76
C PRO A 200 11.60 22.31 6.63
N SER A 201 11.69 21.09 6.11
CA SER A 201 12.38 19.94 6.71
C SER A 201 12.53 19.84 8.24
N ASP A 202 11.70 20.48 9.07
CA ASP A 202 11.79 20.49 10.53
C ASP A 202 10.57 19.70 11.03
N LYS A 203 9.36 20.01 10.55
CA LYS A 203 8.14 19.27 10.94
C LYS A 203 8.08 17.85 10.36
N LEU A 204 8.61 17.63 9.16
CA LEU A 204 8.66 16.30 8.56
C LEU A 204 9.80 15.47 9.14
N GLN A 205 10.97 16.06 9.41
CA GLN A 205 12.09 15.36 10.05
C GLN A 205 11.79 15.00 11.52
N GLU A 206 11.10 15.87 12.24
CA GLU A 206 10.64 15.62 13.61
C GLU A 206 9.66 14.44 13.68
N LYS A 207 8.76 14.31 12.68
CA LYS A 207 7.84 13.18 12.56
C LYS A 207 8.50 11.90 12.07
N TYR A 208 9.51 12.00 11.21
CA TYR A 208 10.19 10.87 10.56
C TYR A 208 11.52 10.51 11.25
N THR A 209 11.62 10.72 12.57
CA THR A 209 12.77 10.22 13.33
C THR A 209 12.75 8.70 13.36
N THR A 210 13.94 8.09 13.26
CA THR A 210 14.16 6.65 13.43
C THR A 210 13.43 6.08 14.64
N LYS A 211 13.37 6.85 15.73
CA LYS A 211 12.68 6.47 16.97
C LYS A 211 11.17 6.39 16.74
N LYS A 212 10.56 7.45 16.23
CA LYS A 212 9.10 7.54 16.02
C LYS A 212 8.60 6.51 15.01
N MET A 213 9.34 6.31 13.92
CA MET A 213 9.05 5.26 12.95
C MET A 213 9.04 3.86 13.56
N CYS A 214 10.04 3.54 14.38
CA CYS A 214 10.11 2.24 15.04
C CYS A 214 9.07 2.07 16.16
N GLN A 215 8.59 3.17 16.75
CA GLN A 215 7.48 3.17 17.69
C GLN A 215 6.15 2.94 16.98
N ASP A 216 5.88 3.65 15.88
CA ASP A 216 4.67 3.50 15.07
C ASP A 216 4.54 2.10 14.48
N MET A 217 5.67 1.49 14.09
CA MET A 217 5.70 0.08 13.65
C MET A 217 5.58 -0.92 14.81
N THR A 218 5.40 -0.48 16.05
CA THR A 218 5.34 -1.29 17.28
C THR A 218 6.59 -2.17 17.51
N LEU A 219 7.71 -1.81 16.86
CA LEU A 219 8.99 -2.53 16.96
C LEU A 219 9.84 -2.03 18.14
N CYS A 220 9.56 -0.83 18.65
CA CYS A 220 10.16 -0.25 19.84
C CYS A 220 9.07 0.26 20.78
N SER A 221 9.18 -0.04 22.08
CA SER A 221 8.32 0.57 23.10
C SER A 221 8.79 1.98 23.48
N GLU A 222 7.85 2.81 23.93
CA GLU A 222 8.19 4.05 24.62
C GLU A 222 8.79 3.70 25.99
N LYS A 223 10.08 3.99 26.21
CA LYS A 223 10.56 4.05 27.60
C LYS A 223 9.90 5.27 28.24
N LYS A 224 8.86 5.07 29.07
CA LYS A 224 8.59 6.02 30.14
C LYS A 224 9.84 6.04 31.02
N ARG A 225 10.44 7.20 31.17
CA ARG A 225 11.50 7.41 32.15
C ARG A 225 10.74 7.59 33.47
N ASP A 226 10.73 6.55 34.30
CA ASP A 226 10.31 6.70 35.69
C ASP A 226 11.30 7.68 36.33
N VAL A 227 10.80 8.86 36.68
CA VAL A 227 11.44 9.84 37.58
C VAL A 227 10.54 9.92 38.79
#